data_AF-A0A0W8INJ7-F1
#
_entry.id   AF-A0A0W8INJ7-F1
#
_cell.length_a   1.000
_cell.length_b   1.000
_cell.length_c   1.000
_cell.angle_alpha   90.00
_cell.angle_beta   90.00
_cell.angle_gamma   90.00
#
_symmetry.space_group_name_H-M   'P 1'
#
loop_
_entity.id
_entity.type
_entity.pdbx_description
1 polymer ?
#
loop_
_entity_poly.entity_id
_entity_poly.type
_entity_poly.pdbx_seq_one_letter_code
_entity_poly.pdbx_strand_id
1 'polypeptide(L)'
;MSTQLPEPGLAGLPLSTPLEAEVYRSRGVYAWWLDTARSPSPEAAGLRLPEVPRLRHASGRAELLYVGRARRDLHKRITGQHLRRTRSSALRRTLLAVLLPGDPSWRAGAAVDGRGRVVLDAEHEQRLTAWMQEHLLLGWARCETKDEVDALEQRWIAVHQPVLNTEATRHGPELTELKRVFREGLPVRT
;
A
#
# COMPACT_ATOMS: atom_id res chain seq x y z
N MET A 1 -28.81 7.38 24.41
CA MET A 1 -28.74 6.82 23.04
C MET A 1 -27.56 7.48 22.37
N SER A 2 -26.40 6.80 22.31
CA SER A 2 -25.23 7.34 21.62
C SER A 2 -25.48 7.28 20.12
N THR A 3 -25.67 8.45 19.51
CA THR A 3 -25.61 8.65 18.07
C THR A 3 -24.19 8.35 17.61
N GLN A 4 -23.95 7.10 17.22
CA GLN A 4 -22.77 6.71 16.49
C GLN A 4 -22.85 7.40 15.12
N LEU A 5 -22.07 8.47 14.95
CA LEU A 5 -21.88 9.11 13.65
C LEU A 5 -21.57 7.99 12.63
N PRO A 6 -22.15 8.00 11.42
CA PRO A 6 -21.81 7.00 10.42
C PRO A 6 -20.31 7.12 10.16
N GLU A 7 -19.55 6.09 10.53
CA GLU A 7 -18.12 6.06 10.24
C GLU A 7 -17.96 6.24 8.73
N PRO A 8 -17.13 7.18 8.26
CA PRO A 8 -16.99 7.40 6.83
C PRO A 8 -16.51 6.10 6.20
N GLY A 9 -17.34 5.55 5.31
CA GLY A 9 -16.99 4.35 4.56
C GLY A 9 -15.70 4.59 3.78
N LEU A 10 -14.92 3.52 3.56
CA LEU A 10 -13.60 3.61 2.91
C LEU A 10 -13.64 4.41 1.59
N ALA A 11 -14.69 4.26 0.80
CA ALA A 11 -14.87 4.95 -0.48
C ALA A 11 -15.15 6.46 -0.37
N GLY A 12 -15.42 7.00 0.83
CA GLY A 12 -15.68 8.42 1.05
C GLY A 12 -14.63 9.12 1.89
N LEU A 13 -13.50 8.46 2.20
CA LEU A 13 -12.42 9.09 2.96
C LEU A 13 -11.80 10.24 2.16
N PRO A 14 -11.52 11.40 2.79
CA PRO A 14 -10.69 12.42 2.16
C PRO A 14 -9.36 11.82 1.70
N LEU A 15 -8.99 12.12 0.47
CA LEU A 15 -7.74 11.68 -0.14
C LEU A 15 -6.78 12.86 -0.28
N SER A 16 -5.50 12.61 -0.06
CA SER A 16 -4.43 13.57 -0.25
C SER A 16 -3.29 12.95 -1.05
N THR A 17 -2.52 13.77 -1.76
CA THR A 17 -1.25 13.30 -2.32
C THR A 17 -0.29 12.97 -1.16
N PRO A 18 0.64 12.02 -1.31
CA PRO A 18 1.55 11.65 -0.22
C PRO A 18 2.49 12.77 0.21
N LEU A 19 2.72 13.77 -0.65
CA LEU A 19 3.52 14.96 -0.34
C LEU A 19 2.75 15.98 0.50
N GLU A 20 1.45 16.13 0.28
CA GLU A 20 0.59 17.10 0.96
C GLU A 20 -0.10 16.50 2.19
N ALA A 21 0.02 15.19 2.41
CA ALA A 21 -0.67 14.48 3.48
C ALA A 21 -0.18 14.91 4.87
N GLU A 22 -1.02 15.68 5.56
CA GLU A 22 -0.84 16.02 6.98
C GLU A 22 -1.30 14.89 7.90
N VAL A 23 -0.54 13.79 7.88
CA VAL A 23 -0.89 12.60 8.65
C VAL A 23 -0.73 12.86 10.14
N TYR A 24 -1.82 12.67 10.90
CA TYR A 24 -1.81 12.82 12.36
C TYR A 24 -0.92 11.80 13.06
N ARG A 25 -0.33 12.21 14.20
CA ARG A 25 0.37 11.31 15.14
C ARG A 25 -0.63 10.55 16.02
N SER A 26 -1.48 9.76 15.40
CA SER A 26 -2.52 8.98 16.09
C SER A 26 -2.53 7.53 15.61
N ARG A 27 -3.31 6.70 16.30
CA ARG A 27 -3.67 5.37 15.80
C ARG A 27 -4.67 5.49 14.65
N GLY A 28 -4.71 4.48 13.80
CA GLY A 28 -5.71 4.42 12.75
C GLY A 28 -5.43 3.40 11.67
N VAL A 29 -6.27 3.43 10.65
CA VAL A 29 -6.17 2.62 9.44
C VAL A 29 -5.97 3.56 8.26
N TYR A 30 -5.11 3.18 7.32
CA TYR A 30 -4.81 3.94 6.11
C TYR A 30 -5.05 3.09 4.88
N ALA A 31 -5.34 3.78 3.78
CA ALA A 31 -5.59 3.20 2.49
C ALA A 31 -4.80 3.94 1.42
N TRP A 32 -4.21 3.18 0.50
CA TRP A 32 -3.54 3.68 -0.68
C TRP A 32 -4.40 3.39 -1.90
N TRP A 33 -4.54 4.40 -2.74
CA TRP A 33 -5.38 4.39 -3.91
C TRP A 33 -4.55 4.74 -5.13
N LEU A 34 -4.83 4.12 -6.28
CA LEU A 34 -4.33 4.59 -7.56
C LEU A 34 -5.03 5.90 -7.91
N ASP A 35 -4.28 6.95 -8.24
CA ASP A 35 -4.81 8.18 -8.81
C ASP A 35 -5.19 7.93 -10.28
N THR A 36 -6.48 7.69 -10.54
CA THR A 36 -6.92 7.39 -11.91
C THR A 36 -7.06 8.64 -12.79
N ALA A 37 -6.93 9.84 -12.23
CA ALA A 37 -6.81 11.05 -13.04
C ALA A 37 -5.40 11.18 -13.66
N ARG A 38 -4.36 10.66 -12.99
CA ARG A 38 -2.98 10.62 -13.51
C ARG A 38 -2.68 9.34 -14.27
N SER A 39 -3.16 8.21 -13.76
CA SER A 39 -2.92 6.89 -14.34
C SER A 39 -4.27 6.19 -14.56
N PRO A 40 -4.86 6.33 -15.76
CA PRO A 40 -6.24 5.89 -16.01
C PRO A 40 -6.45 4.38 -15.83
N SER A 41 -5.38 3.59 -15.84
CA SER A 41 -5.41 2.17 -15.49
C SER A 41 -4.16 1.76 -14.69
N PRO A 42 -4.19 0.61 -13.99
CA PRO A 42 -3.00 0.04 -13.35
C PRO A 42 -1.82 -0.13 -14.31
N GLU A 43 -2.09 -0.59 -15.54
CA GLU A 43 -1.07 -0.81 -16.56
C GLU A 43 -0.42 0.50 -17.01
N ALA A 44 -1.19 1.59 -17.07
CA ALA A 44 -0.65 2.93 -17.33
C ALA A 44 0.29 3.42 -16.22
N ALA A 45 0.15 2.90 -14.99
CA ALA A 45 1.10 3.11 -13.89
C ALA A 45 2.23 2.05 -13.85
N GLY A 46 2.31 1.16 -14.84
CA GLY A 46 3.29 0.07 -14.90
C GLY A 46 2.96 -1.14 -14.02
N LEU A 47 1.77 -1.21 -13.43
CA LEU A 47 1.35 -2.30 -12.55
C LEU A 47 0.75 -3.45 -13.36
N ARG A 48 1.14 -4.68 -13.04
CA ARG A 48 0.40 -5.90 -13.40
C ARG A 48 -0.23 -6.48 -12.14
N LEU A 49 -1.55 -6.32 -12.04
CA LEU A 49 -2.32 -6.67 -10.85
C LEU A 49 -3.17 -7.94 -11.10
N PRO A 50 -3.47 -8.72 -10.05
CA PRO A 50 -4.51 -9.75 -10.12
C PRO A 50 -5.83 -9.21 -10.67
N GLU A 51 -6.52 -10.02 -11.47
CA GLU A 51 -7.84 -9.70 -12.02
C GLU A 51 -8.94 -9.85 -10.96
N VAL A 52 -9.04 -8.85 -10.09
CA VAL A 52 -10.10 -8.75 -9.07
C VAL A 52 -10.82 -7.41 -9.16
N PRO A 53 -12.14 -7.34 -8.83
CA PRO A 53 -12.85 -6.09 -8.71
C PRO A 53 -12.17 -5.18 -7.69
N ARG A 54 -12.04 -3.90 -8.04
CA ARG A 54 -11.44 -2.88 -7.20
C ARG A 54 -12.50 -1.87 -6.77
N LEU A 55 -12.47 -1.49 -5.50
CA LEU A 55 -13.33 -0.44 -4.99
C LEU A 55 -12.95 0.90 -5.65
N ARG A 56 -13.92 1.57 -6.27
CA ARG A 56 -13.76 2.95 -6.74
C ARG A 56 -14.11 3.93 -5.62
N HIS A 57 -13.31 4.98 -5.50
CA HIS A 57 -13.58 6.09 -4.58
C HIS A 57 -14.80 6.91 -5.06
N ALA A 58 -15.55 7.52 -4.14
CA ALA A 58 -16.76 8.30 -4.42
C ALA A 58 -16.53 9.46 -5.40
N SER A 59 -15.30 9.99 -5.46
CA SER A 59 -14.91 11.01 -6.44
C SER A 59 -14.84 10.50 -7.90
N GLY A 60 -14.83 9.18 -8.12
CA GLY A 60 -14.59 8.55 -9.43
C GLY A 60 -13.13 8.59 -9.91
N ARG A 61 -12.22 9.24 -9.17
CA ARG A 61 -10.81 9.48 -9.57
C ARG A 61 -9.78 8.63 -8.83
N ALA A 62 -10.22 7.58 -8.14
CA ALA A 62 -9.28 6.71 -7.45
C ALA A 62 -9.78 5.27 -7.32
N GLU A 63 -8.86 4.31 -7.34
CA GLU A 63 -9.13 2.88 -7.13
C GLU A 63 -8.32 2.33 -5.97
N LEU A 64 -8.97 1.58 -5.07
CA LEU A 64 -8.32 1.05 -3.87
C LEU A 64 -7.27 0.01 -4.23
N LEU A 65 -6.03 0.21 -3.76
CA LEU A 65 -4.94 -0.73 -3.93
C LEU A 65 -4.60 -1.49 -2.65
N TYR A 66 -4.48 -0.79 -1.53
CA TYR A 66 -3.97 -1.36 -0.30
C TYR A 66 -4.64 -0.75 0.93
N VAL A 67 -4.86 -1.57 1.95
CA VAL A 67 -5.25 -1.16 3.30
C VAL A 67 -4.21 -1.64 4.28
N GLY A 68 -3.85 -0.80 5.24
CA GLY A 68 -3.01 -1.20 6.36
C GLY A 68 -3.30 -0.41 7.61
N ARG A 69 -2.72 -0.87 8.71
CA ARG A 69 -2.97 -0.28 10.03
C ARG A 69 -1.75 0.31 10.71
N ALA A 70 -2.00 1.23 11.62
CA ALA A 70 -1.02 1.81 12.53
C ALA A 70 -1.57 1.80 13.97
N ARG A 71 -1.22 0.78 14.77
CA ARG A 71 -1.65 0.62 16.17
C ARG A 71 -1.12 1.67 17.15
N ARG A 72 -0.23 2.56 16.70
CA ARG A 72 0.40 3.59 17.55
C ARG A 72 0.42 4.96 16.88
N ASP A 73 0.94 5.01 15.66
CA ASP A 73 1.29 6.27 15.00
C ASP A 73 1.23 6.11 13.48
N LEU A 74 0.19 6.69 12.87
CA LEU A 74 -0.04 6.76 11.43
C LEU A 74 1.11 7.50 10.73
N HIS A 75 1.51 8.67 11.25
CA HIS A 75 2.59 9.47 10.69
C HIS A 75 3.90 8.66 10.62
N LYS A 76 4.28 7.99 11.71
CA LYS A 76 5.48 7.13 11.72
C LYS A 76 5.36 5.98 10.73
N ARG A 77 4.18 5.37 10.59
CA ARG A 77 3.96 4.24 9.68
C ARG A 77 3.99 4.68 8.21
N ILE A 78 3.37 5.79 7.87
CA ILE A 78 3.26 6.27 6.50
C ILE A 78 4.54 6.99 6.10
N THR A 79 4.83 8.13 6.72
CA THR A 79 5.98 8.98 6.38
C THR A 79 7.31 8.34 6.77
N GLY A 80 7.35 7.69 7.93
CA GLY A 80 8.58 7.08 8.45
C GLY A 80 8.93 5.73 7.83
N GLN A 81 7.98 5.02 7.22
CA GLN A 81 8.20 3.68 6.66
C GLN A 81 7.77 3.59 5.19
N HIS A 82 6.48 3.73 4.87
CA HIS A 82 5.97 3.53 3.51
C HIS A 82 6.56 4.51 2.48
N LEU A 83 6.88 5.74 2.89
CA LEU A 83 7.52 6.72 2.00
C LEU A 83 9.05 6.73 2.06
N ARG A 84 9.67 5.75 2.73
CA ARG A 84 11.13 5.75 2.94
C ARG A 84 11.83 4.42 2.70
N ARG A 85 11.32 3.32 3.25
CA ARG A 85 12.09 2.07 3.34
C ARG A 85 11.26 0.85 2.98
N THR A 86 11.69 0.14 1.95
CA THR A 86 11.09 -1.11 1.46
C THR A 86 11.14 -2.22 2.51
N ARG A 87 12.24 -2.31 3.26
CA ARG A 87 12.43 -3.32 4.31
C ARG A 87 11.28 -3.40 5.33
N SER A 88 10.72 -2.25 5.73
CA SER A 88 9.66 -2.16 6.75
C SER A 88 8.25 -2.08 6.18
N SER A 89 8.10 -2.08 4.86
CA SER A 89 6.82 -1.86 4.18
C SER A 89 6.36 -3.09 3.39
N ALA A 90 5.29 -3.74 3.84
CA ALA A 90 4.63 -4.80 3.07
C ALA A 90 4.13 -4.27 1.72
N LEU A 91 3.49 -3.09 1.71
CA LEU A 91 3.07 -2.38 0.50
C LEU A 91 4.18 -2.26 -0.55
N ARG A 92 5.33 -1.65 -0.22
CA ARG A 92 6.46 -1.46 -1.15
C ARG A 92 6.97 -2.78 -1.71
N ARG A 93 7.04 -3.83 -0.89
CA ARG A 93 7.44 -5.17 -1.36
C ARG A 93 6.40 -5.80 -2.29
N THR A 94 5.11 -5.56 -2.08
CA THR A 94 4.08 -5.96 -3.05
C THR A 94 4.19 -5.14 -4.34
N LEU A 95 4.35 -3.82 -4.24
CA LEU A 95 4.51 -2.92 -5.39
C LEU A 95 5.67 -3.36 -6.29
N LEU A 96 6.84 -3.64 -5.72
CA LEU A 96 7.98 -4.15 -6.50
C LEU A 96 7.65 -5.41 -7.28
N ALA A 97 6.91 -6.35 -6.69
CA ALA A 97 6.53 -7.59 -7.34
C ALA A 97 5.57 -7.36 -8.52
N VAL A 98 4.63 -6.42 -8.39
CA VAL A 98 3.64 -6.12 -9.46
C VAL A 98 4.13 -5.11 -10.49
N LEU A 99 5.16 -4.31 -10.16
CA LEU A 99 5.83 -3.41 -11.10
C LEU A 99 6.85 -4.14 -11.97
N LEU A 100 7.42 -5.25 -11.46
CA LEU A 100 8.48 -5.99 -12.14
C LEU A 100 8.16 -6.37 -13.59
N PRO A 101 6.96 -6.87 -13.93
CA PRO A 101 6.66 -7.24 -15.31
C PRO A 101 6.55 -6.02 -16.26
N GLY A 102 6.23 -4.84 -15.72
CA GLY A 102 6.21 -3.59 -16.49
C GLY A 102 7.59 -2.97 -16.65
N ASP A 103 8.48 -3.19 -15.67
CA ASP A 103 9.84 -2.70 -15.70
C ASP A 103 10.83 -3.61 -14.93
N PRO A 104 11.62 -4.43 -15.64
CA PRO A 104 12.62 -5.31 -15.04
C PRO A 104 13.72 -4.59 -14.25
N SER A 105 13.93 -3.29 -14.49
CA SER A 105 14.99 -2.53 -13.82
C SER A 105 14.76 -2.37 -12.31
N TRP A 106 13.54 -2.59 -11.80
CA TRP A 106 13.26 -2.63 -10.36
C TRP A 106 14.08 -3.66 -9.58
N ARG A 107 14.65 -4.66 -10.27
CA ARG A 107 15.56 -5.64 -9.67
C ARG A 107 17.00 -5.19 -9.53
N ALA A 108 17.46 -4.23 -10.35
CA ALA A 108 18.88 -3.89 -10.44
C ALA A 108 19.45 -3.41 -9.09
N GLY A 109 18.68 -2.65 -8.32
CA GLY A 109 19.06 -2.20 -6.96
C GLY A 109 18.48 -3.03 -5.82
N ALA A 110 17.90 -4.19 -6.09
CA ALA A 110 17.24 -5.02 -5.09
C ALA A 110 18.17 -6.10 -4.51
N ALA A 111 18.02 -6.37 -3.21
CA ALA A 111 18.68 -7.45 -2.51
C ALA A 111 17.74 -8.05 -1.45
N VAL A 112 18.15 -9.16 -0.83
CA VAL A 112 17.50 -9.69 0.37
C VAL A 112 18.40 -9.47 1.60
N ASP A 113 17.82 -9.02 2.70
CA ASP A 113 18.55 -8.91 3.98
C ASP A 113 18.74 -10.29 4.63
N GLY A 114 19.52 -10.35 5.72
CA GLY A 114 19.73 -11.59 6.49
C GLY A 114 18.47 -12.21 7.12
N ARG A 115 17.30 -11.56 7.01
CA ARG A 115 15.99 -12.11 7.40
C ARG A 115 15.10 -12.42 6.18
N GLY A 116 15.69 -12.46 4.99
CA GLY A 116 15.01 -12.75 3.73
C GLY A 116 14.09 -11.63 3.23
N ARG A 117 14.18 -10.41 3.77
CA ARG A 117 13.32 -9.29 3.35
C ARG A 117 13.96 -8.54 2.20
N VAL A 118 13.17 -8.24 1.18
CA VAL A 118 13.59 -7.35 0.09
C VAL A 118 13.99 -5.98 0.66
N VAL A 119 15.16 -5.53 0.23
CA VAL A 119 15.70 -4.19 0.45
C VAL A 119 16.12 -3.60 -0.89
N LEU A 120 16.12 -2.27 -0.99
CA LEU A 120 16.62 -1.54 -2.14
C LEU A 120 17.86 -0.75 -1.75
N ASP A 121 18.73 -0.44 -2.72
CA ASP A 121 19.70 0.64 -2.56
C ASP A 121 19.01 2.02 -2.48
N ALA A 122 19.81 3.05 -2.21
CA ALA A 122 19.29 4.40 -1.97
C ALA A 122 18.57 4.98 -3.21
N GLU A 123 19.10 4.75 -4.40
CA GLU A 123 18.54 5.24 -5.66
C GLU A 123 17.17 4.60 -5.92
N HIS A 124 17.07 3.28 -5.77
CA HIS A 124 15.82 2.56 -5.99
C HIS A 124 14.78 2.81 -4.89
N GLU A 125 15.19 3.07 -3.64
CA GLU A 125 14.25 3.55 -2.61
C GLU A 125 13.66 4.91 -2.99
N GLN A 126 14.49 5.86 -3.46
CA GLN A 126 14.03 7.17 -3.92
C GLN A 126 13.10 7.04 -5.12
N ARG A 127 13.49 6.23 -6.11
CA ARG A 127 12.70 5.95 -7.31
C ARG A 127 11.32 5.37 -6.98
N LEU A 128 11.25 4.37 -6.08
CA LEU A 128 9.97 3.81 -5.66
C LEU A 128 9.13 4.80 -4.86
N THR A 129 9.76 5.65 -4.04
CA THR A 129 9.04 6.73 -3.35
C THR A 129 8.48 7.76 -4.33
N ALA A 130 9.25 8.16 -5.34
CA ALA A 130 8.79 9.08 -6.37
C ALA A 130 7.61 8.50 -7.15
N TRP A 131 7.70 7.23 -7.57
CA TRP A 131 6.58 6.51 -8.20
C TRP A 131 5.34 6.50 -7.30
N MET A 132 5.49 6.22 -6.00
CA MET A 132 4.35 6.25 -5.07
C MET A 132 3.74 7.65 -4.94
N GLN A 133 4.55 8.70 -4.93
CA GLN A 133 4.08 10.09 -4.84
C GLN A 133 3.37 10.56 -6.11
N GLU A 134 3.81 10.06 -7.27
CA GLU A 134 3.24 10.39 -8.57
C GLU A 134 1.91 9.68 -8.83
N HIS A 135 1.82 8.40 -8.48
CA HIS A 135 0.69 7.55 -8.89
C HIS A 135 -0.34 7.28 -7.79
N LEU A 136 -0.03 7.53 -6.52
CA LEU A 136 -0.91 7.14 -5.42
C LEU A 136 -1.52 8.32 -4.69
N LEU A 137 -2.73 8.10 -4.19
CA LEU A 137 -3.39 8.92 -3.19
C LEU A 137 -3.48 8.17 -1.87
N LEU A 138 -3.58 8.92 -0.79
CA LEU A 138 -3.61 8.40 0.57
C LEU A 138 -4.87 8.89 1.30
N GLY A 139 -5.58 7.98 1.95
CA GLY A 139 -6.66 8.29 2.89
C GLY A 139 -6.45 7.57 4.22
N TRP A 140 -6.95 8.13 5.32
CA TRP A 140 -6.84 7.51 6.64
C TRP A 140 -8.05 7.79 7.53
N ALA A 141 -8.34 6.85 8.42
CA ALA A 141 -9.29 7.00 9.52
C ALA A 141 -8.56 6.88 10.85
N ARG A 142 -8.85 7.80 11.77
CA ARG A 142 -8.33 7.76 13.14
C ARG A 142 -9.13 6.75 13.96
N CYS A 143 -8.45 6.08 14.88
CA CYS A 143 -9.09 5.24 15.88
C CYS A 143 -8.55 5.63 17.26
N GLU A 144 -9.35 5.40 18.29
CA GLU A 144 -8.99 5.71 19.67
C GLU A 144 -8.18 4.55 20.27
N THR A 145 -8.67 3.33 20.05
CA THR A 145 -8.13 2.11 20.64
C THR A 145 -7.38 1.24 19.63
N LYS A 146 -6.56 0.29 20.12
CA LYS A 146 -5.88 -0.68 19.23
C LYS A 146 -6.87 -1.69 18.64
N ASP A 147 -7.90 -2.03 19.39
CA ASP A 147 -8.88 -3.03 18.99
C ASP A 147 -9.77 -2.47 17.87
N GLU A 148 -10.12 -1.18 17.93
CA GLU A 148 -10.77 -0.48 16.80
C GLU A 148 -9.91 -0.49 15.54
N VAL A 149 -8.61 -0.20 15.66
CA VAL A 149 -7.68 -0.24 14.51
C VAL A 149 -7.69 -1.62 13.87
N ASP A 150 -7.62 -2.66 14.68
CA ASP A 150 -7.54 -4.03 14.21
C ASP A 150 -8.87 -4.48 13.57
N ALA A 151 -10.00 -4.16 14.22
CA ALA A 151 -11.32 -4.47 13.71
C ALA A 151 -11.64 -3.72 12.42
N LEU A 152 -11.27 -2.43 12.31
CA LEU A 152 -11.52 -1.62 11.12
C LEU A 152 -10.69 -2.10 9.93
N GLU A 153 -9.40 -2.38 10.11
CA GLU A 153 -8.54 -2.93 9.04
C GLU A 153 -9.08 -4.27 8.54
N GLN A 154 -9.42 -5.18 9.47
CA GLN A 154 -9.97 -6.49 9.12
C GLN A 154 -11.28 -6.37 8.33
N ARG A 155 -12.20 -5.51 8.78
CA ARG A 155 -13.45 -5.24 8.06
C ARG A 155 -13.19 -4.72 6.65
N TRP A 156 -12.32 -3.71 6.50
CA TRP A 156 -12.03 -3.15 5.18
C TRP A 156 -11.38 -4.16 4.23
N ILE A 157 -10.43 -4.98 4.72
CA ILE A 157 -9.82 -6.03 3.90
C ILE A 157 -10.84 -7.11 3.52
N ALA A 158 -11.65 -7.57 4.48
CA ALA A 158 -12.65 -8.61 4.24
C ALA A 158 -13.69 -8.17 3.20
N VAL A 159 -14.21 -6.94 3.35
CA VAL A 159 -15.27 -6.41 2.46
C VAL A 159 -14.73 -6.03 1.09
N HIS A 160 -13.58 -5.37 1.02
CA HIS A 160 -13.12 -4.73 -0.22
C HIS A 160 -12.03 -5.48 -0.97
N GLN A 161 -11.42 -6.50 -0.35
CA GLN A 161 -10.37 -7.33 -0.95
C GLN A 161 -9.30 -6.50 -1.70
N PRO A 162 -8.58 -5.57 -1.03
CA PRO A 162 -7.67 -4.66 -1.71
C PRO A 162 -6.59 -5.44 -2.49
N VAL A 163 -6.36 -5.07 -3.74
CA VAL A 163 -5.62 -5.87 -4.72
C VAL A 163 -4.13 -6.06 -4.37
N LEU A 164 -3.55 -5.26 -3.48
CA LEU A 164 -2.16 -5.40 -3.00
C LEU A 164 -2.04 -5.99 -1.58
N ASN A 165 -3.15 -6.25 -0.89
CA ASN A 165 -3.14 -6.98 0.37
C ASN A 165 -2.95 -8.48 0.10
N THR A 166 -1.93 -9.08 0.73
CA THR A 166 -1.63 -10.51 0.61
C THR A 166 -2.41 -11.36 1.62
N GLU A 167 -2.58 -10.85 2.83
CA GLU A 167 -3.28 -11.55 3.91
C GLU A 167 -4.79 -11.29 3.83
N ALA A 168 -5.59 -12.31 4.17
CA ALA A 168 -7.06 -12.23 4.22
C ALA A 168 -7.73 -11.78 2.90
N THR A 169 -7.06 -12.02 1.77
CA THR A 169 -7.59 -11.79 0.43
C THR A 169 -7.53 -13.07 -0.40
N ARG A 170 -8.51 -13.27 -1.28
CA ARG A 170 -8.59 -14.47 -2.15
C ARG A 170 -7.43 -14.57 -3.14
N HIS A 171 -6.91 -13.44 -3.61
CA HIS A 171 -5.76 -13.33 -4.52
C HIS A 171 -4.42 -13.27 -3.76
N GLY A 172 -4.43 -13.42 -2.44
CA GLY A 172 -3.24 -13.46 -1.61
C GLY A 172 -2.17 -14.47 -2.06
N PRO A 173 -2.53 -15.71 -2.44
CA PRO A 173 -1.57 -16.68 -2.96
C PRO A 173 -0.85 -16.21 -4.23
N GLU A 174 -1.57 -15.57 -5.16
CA GLU A 174 -0.98 -15.02 -6.39
C GLU A 174 0.05 -13.93 -6.09
N LEU A 175 -0.28 -12.98 -5.21
CA LEU A 175 0.68 -11.95 -4.78
C LEU A 175 1.89 -12.54 -4.03
N THR A 176 1.68 -13.61 -3.28
CA THR A 176 2.76 -14.32 -2.59
C THR A 176 3.71 -14.93 -3.59
N GLU A 177 3.19 -15.51 -4.67
CA GLU A 177 3.98 -16.07 -5.76
C GLU A 177 4.74 -14.98 -6.51
N LEU A 178 4.10 -13.87 -6.88
CA LEU A 178 4.78 -12.72 -7.50
C LEU A 178 5.93 -12.20 -6.63
N LYS A 179 5.74 -12.14 -5.31
CA LYS A 179 6.80 -11.76 -4.36
C LYS A 179 7.92 -12.79 -4.30
N ARG A 180 7.61 -14.08 -4.40
CA ARG A 180 8.59 -15.17 -4.46
C ARG A 180 9.44 -15.02 -5.73
N VAL A 181 8.79 -14.88 -6.88
CA VAL A 181 9.44 -14.63 -8.18
C VAL A 181 10.31 -13.39 -8.11
N PHE A 182 9.82 -12.27 -7.57
CA PHE A 182 10.63 -11.05 -7.43
C PHE A 182 11.93 -11.30 -6.64
N ARG A 183 11.88 -12.10 -5.58
CA ARG A 183 13.02 -12.41 -4.70
C ARG A 183 14.01 -13.41 -5.30
N GLU A 184 13.60 -14.21 -6.25
CA GLU A 184 14.39 -15.33 -6.76
C GLU A 184 15.69 -14.87 -7.44
N GLY A 185 16.84 -15.33 -6.96
CA GLY A 185 18.14 -14.93 -7.50
C GLY A 185 18.61 -13.52 -7.10
N LEU A 186 17.90 -12.82 -6.20
CA LEU A 186 18.42 -11.57 -5.64
C LEU A 186 19.66 -11.84 -4.77
N PRO A 187 20.68 -10.96 -4.81
CA PRO A 187 21.83 -11.09 -3.94
C PRO A 187 21.45 -10.89 -2.47
N VAL A 188 22.23 -11.49 -1.57
CA VAL A 188 22.11 -11.25 -0.13
C VAL A 188 22.93 -10.01 0.24
N ARG A 189 22.33 -9.07 0.96
CA ARG A 189 23.02 -7.91 1.54
C ARG A 189 22.97 -8.04 3.06
N THR A 190 24.15 -8.23 3.66
CA THR A 190 24.36 -8.34 5.11
C THR A 190 24.16 -7.01 5.83
#